data_AF-A0A4V3I9D9-F1
#
_entry.id   AF-A0A4V3I9D9-F1
#
_cell.length_a   1.000
_cell.length_b   1.000
_cell.length_c   1.000
_cell.angle_alpha   90.00
_cell.angle_beta   90.00
_cell.angle_gamma   90.00
#
_symmetry.space_group_name_H-M   'P 1'
#
loop_
_entity.id
_entity.type
_entity.pdbx_description
1 polymer ?
#
loop_
_entity_poly.entity_id
_entity_poly.type
_entity_poly.pdbx_seq_one_letter_code
_entity_poly.pdbx_strand_id
1 'polypeptide(L)'
;MSEPAVVRHVVPCFDVLGGAREQLQAALAEALSASGASQNVSVILTKPDDRFQGHVAVYLGAPGRRTKPAEMGILKRYISNSCVVLPVVPSLADYPLAVPPILGPYNGVEGSPAGGFKAAAGVILSELGIAEKTRKVFISHRRSDGLQAAEQLHDQLGHVGFAAFLDRFDIGPGRDVQSEVISAIEDYPLLVLLETPEAHLSSWVGTEVAYAFAHRIAMVIVRWPGKVTELPTTERMPRLRLRPGDFQPFHRRRRLTRAAVGSIIVEVETSFASAMVRRRKALVSSAIASAKAAGYATQALPEWQLTAKSPRGELHLLRPTPATPTVQDIYELDVSAAQIGTVANSHLVHETENFTVERQQILDWARQRRRLELNTLTSLDSIWRDY
;
A
#
# COMPACT_ATOMS: atom_id res chain seq x y z
N MET A 1 26.10 12.10 16.81
CA MET A 1 24.98 11.53 16.02
C MET A 1 24.11 10.78 17.00
N SER A 2 22.94 11.31 17.37
CA SER A 2 21.95 10.55 18.14
C SER A 2 21.36 9.47 17.23
N GLU A 3 21.26 8.23 17.72
CA GLU A 3 20.48 7.18 17.06
C GLU A 3 19.06 7.71 16.76
N PRO A 4 18.49 7.45 15.58
CA PRO A 4 17.11 7.82 15.31
C PRO A 4 16.21 7.08 16.32
N ALA A 5 15.32 7.82 16.99
CA ALA A 5 14.35 7.24 17.89
C ALA A 5 13.45 6.26 17.12
N VAL A 6 13.48 4.97 17.49
CA VAL A 6 12.62 3.96 16.89
C VAL A 6 11.18 4.22 17.31
N VAL A 7 10.30 4.49 16.33
CA VAL A 7 8.86 4.64 16.57
C VAL A 7 8.28 3.26 16.90
N ARG A 8 7.64 3.15 18.06
CA ARG A 8 7.08 1.90 18.56
C ARG A 8 5.56 1.91 18.46
N HIS A 9 5.00 1.04 17.62
CA HIS A 9 3.56 0.79 17.55
C HIS A 9 3.18 -0.40 18.44
N VAL A 10 2.15 -0.21 19.24
CA VAL A 10 1.56 -1.25 20.09
C VAL A 10 0.26 -1.72 19.47
N VAL A 11 0.13 -3.04 19.28
CA VAL A 11 -1.09 -3.64 18.73
C VAL A 11 -1.63 -4.65 19.73
N PRO A 12 -2.77 -4.36 20.37
CA PRO A 12 -3.46 -5.31 21.24
C PRO A 12 -3.79 -6.61 20.50
N CYS A 13 -3.45 -7.75 21.10
CA CYS A 13 -3.69 -9.06 20.55
C CYS A 13 -4.52 -9.88 21.55
N PHE A 14 -5.78 -10.15 21.20
CA PHE A 14 -6.63 -11.08 21.93
C PHE A 14 -6.20 -12.49 21.53
N ASP A 15 -5.39 -13.13 22.36
CA ASP A 15 -4.87 -14.48 22.16
C ASP A 15 -5.29 -15.44 23.28
N VAL A 16 -4.94 -16.70 23.10
CA VAL A 16 -4.78 -17.68 24.18
C VAL A 16 -3.32 -18.11 24.12
N LEU A 17 -2.70 -18.42 25.26
CA LEU A 17 -1.32 -18.90 25.33
C LEU A 17 -1.09 -19.98 24.26
N GLY A 18 -0.29 -19.66 23.24
CA GLY A 18 -0.06 -20.53 22.09
C GLY A 18 0.73 -19.82 20.98
N GLY A 19 1.46 -20.60 20.18
CA GLY A 19 2.49 -20.14 19.22
C GLY A 19 2.04 -19.18 18.10
N ALA A 20 0.74 -18.94 17.95
CA ALA A 20 0.18 -18.11 16.86
C ALA A 20 0.56 -16.63 17.00
N ARG A 21 0.67 -16.13 18.25
CA ARG A 21 1.12 -14.75 18.47
C ARG A 21 2.59 -14.59 18.10
N GLU A 22 3.45 -15.55 18.46
CA GLU A 22 4.86 -15.54 18.09
C GLU A 22 5.03 -15.62 16.57
N GLN A 23 4.22 -16.45 15.89
CA GLN A 23 4.23 -16.54 14.42
C GLN A 23 3.79 -15.24 13.75
N LEU A 24 2.72 -14.59 14.25
CA LEU A 24 2.31 -13.28 13.73
C LEU A 24 3.36 -12.19 14.03
N GLN A 25 3.96 -12.20 15.22
CA GLN A 25 5.03 -11.28 15.59
C GLN A 25 6.26 -11.45 14.69
N ALA A 26 6.61 -12.70 14.35
CA ALA A 26 7.68 -13.01 13.40
C ALA A 26 7.33 -12.54 11.98
N ALA A 27 6.09 -12.74 11.52
CA ALA A 27 5.64 -12.27 10.22
C ALA A 27 5.66 -10.73 10.11
N LEU A 28 5.28 -10.02 11.18
CA LEU A 28 5.39 -8.56 11.27
C LEU A 28 6.85 -8.10 11.19
N ALA A 29 7.75 -8.77 11.90
CA ALA A 29 9.18 -8.47 11.85
C ALA A 29 9.78 -8.72 10.45
N GLU A 30 9.44 -9.87 9.84
CA GLU A 30 9.86 -10.21 8.47
C GLU A 30 9.38 -9.15 7.47
N ALA A 31 8.11 -8.76 7.54
CA ALA A 31 7.53 -7.75 6.66
C ALA A 31 8.20 -6.38 6.83
N LEU A 32 8.46 -5.94 8.07
CA LEU A 32 9.18 -4.69 8.35
C LEU A 32 10.64 -4.72 7.87
N SER A 33 11.30 -5.87 7.98
CA SER A 33 12.67 -6.03 7.49
C SER A 33 12.73 -6.07 5.96
N ALA A 34 11.83 -6.80 5.31
CA ALA A 34 11.71 -6.83 3.86
C ALA A 34 11.39 -5.43 3.29
N SER A 35 10.63 -4.63 4.03
CA SER A 35 10.30 -3.25 3.67
C SER A 35 11.37 -2.24 4.11
N GLY A 36 12.49 -2.65 4.71
CA GLY A 36 13.52 -1.74 5.23
C GLY A 36 13.04 -0.78 6.34
N ALA A 37 11.82 -0.93 6.85
CA ALA A 37 11.24 -0.07 7.88
C ALA A 37 11.72 -0.46 9.30
N SER A 38 12.23 -1.67 9.47
CA SER A 38 12.69 -2.20 10.77
C SER A 38 13.81 -1.41 11.42
N GLN A 39 14.49 -0.51 10.70
CA GLN A 39 15.53 0.36 11.27
C GLN A 39 14.95 1.50 12.11
N ASN A 40 13.72 1.94 11.84
CA ASN A 40 13.12 3.11 12.46
C ASN A 40 11.74 2.83 13.07
N VAL A 41 11.14 1.67 12.79
CA VAL A 41 9.79 1.31 13.23
C VAL A 41 9.79 -0.10 13.81
N SER A 42 9.12 -0.26 14.95
CA SER A 42 8.83 -1.56 15.54
C SER A 42 7.34 -1.72 15.81
N VAL A 43 6.81 -2.91 15.56
CA VAL A 43 5.42 -3.27 15.88
C VAL A 43 5.44 -4.40 16.89
N ILE A 44 4.78 -4.22 18.02
CA ILE A 44 4.78 -5.19 19.11
C ILE A 44 3.35 -5.56 19.49
N LEU A 45 3.07 -6.86 19.43
CA LEU A 45 1.81 -7.41 19.89
C LEU A 45 1.80 -7.44 21.41
N THR A 46 0.78 -6.86 22.05
CA THR A 46 0.61 -6.85 23.52
C THR A 46 -0.70 -7.51 23.92
N LYS A 47 -0.90 -7.74 25.23
CA LYS A 47 -2.22 -8.15 25.72
C LYS A 47 -3.23 -7.00 25.52
N PRO A 48 -4.54 -7.30 25.42
CA PRO A 48 -5.57 -6.28 25.33
C PRO A 48 -5.61 -5.39 26.58
N ASP A 49 -5.72 -4.09 26.36
CA ASP A 49 -5.77 -3.04 27.39
C ASP A 49 -7.01 -2.17 27.16
N ASP A 50 -7.84 -1.97 28.18
CA ASP A 50 -9.06 -1.19 28.08
C ASP A 50 -8.83 0.31 27.84
N ARG A 51 -7.61 0.80 28.07
CA ARG A 51 -7.18 2.18 27.84
C ARG A 51 -6.55 2.43 26.48
N PHE A 52 -6.42 1.40 25.65
CA PHE A 52 -5.83 1.54 24.32
C PHE A 52 -6.61 2.54 23.46
N GLN A 53 -5.89 3.49 22.86
CA GLN A 53 -6.45 4.53 21.98
C GLN A 53 -6.00 4.40 20.52
N GLY A 54 -5.33 3.30 20.15
CA GLY A 54 -4.88 3.10 18.77
C GLY A 54 -5.97 2.55 17.85
N HIS A 55 -5.62 2.42 16.57
CA HIS A 55 -6.58 2.18 15.50
C HIS A 55 -6.73 0.71 15.09
N VAL A 56 -5.83 -0.17 15.54
CA VAL A 56 -5.83 -1.59 15.17
C VAL A 56 -5.57 -2.51 16.35
N ALA A 57 -6.32 -3.61 16.40
CA ALA A 57 -6.15 -4.73 17.30
C ALA A 57 -6.33 -6.05 16.52
N VAL A 58 -5.84 -7.15 17.08
CA VAL A 58 -5.90 -8.49 16.47
C VAL A 58 -6.65 -9.44 17.37
N TYR A 59 -7.54 -10.25 16.80
CA TYR A 59 -8.18 -11.36 17.49
C TYR A 59 -7.70 -12.70 16.90
N LEU A 60 -6.88 -13.45 17.63
CA LEU A 60 -6.42 -14.78 17.21
C LEU A 60 -7.50 -15.82 17.53
N GLY A 61 -8.41 -16.06 16.58
CA GLY A 61 -9.49 -17.03 16.71
C GLY A 61 -8.99 -18.47 16.60
N ALA A 62 -9.76 -19.40 17.14
CA ALA A 62 -9.57 -20.83 16.95
C ALA A 62 -10.89 -21.55 17.29
N PRO A 63 -11.25 -22.64 16.59
CA PRO A 63 -12.43 -23.42 16.94
C PRO A 63 -12.42 -23.81 18.42
N GLY A 64 -13.51 -23.51 19.13
CA GLY A 64 -13.63 -23.80 20.57
C GLY A 64 -12.96 -22.78 21.51
N ARG A 65 -12.27 -21.75 20.99
CA ARG A 65 -11.79 -20.64 21.82
C ARG A 65 -12.97 -19.89 22.43
N ARG A 66 -12.97 -19.75 23.76
CA ARG A 66 -13.95 -18.92 24.48
C ARG A 66 -13.35 -17.57 24.81
N THR A 67 -14.02 -16.49 24.41
CA THR A 67 -13.68 -15.13 24.84
C THR A 67 -14.18 -14.92 26.27
N LYS A 68 -13.29 -14.56 27.20
CA LYS A 68 -13.68 -14.32 28.60
C LYS A 68 -14.55 -13.06 28.71
N PRO A 69 -15.43 -12.94 29.73
CA PRO A 69 -16.28 -11.74 29.90
C PRO A 69 -15.49 -10.43 29.92
N ALA A 70 -14.32 -10.41 30.57
CA ALA A 70 -13.43 -9.23 30.60
C ALA A 70 -12.91 -8.87 29.20
N GLU A 71 -12.40 -9.84 28.44
CA GLU A 71 -11.93 -9.65 27.07
C GLU A 71 -13.07 -9.18 26.15
N MET A 72 -14.27 -9.74 26.31
CA MET A 72 -15.47 -9.35 25.57
C MET A 72 -15.83 -7.88 25.84
N GLY A 73 -15.65 -7.39 27.07
CA GLY A 73 -15.83 -5.99 27.42
C GLY A 73 -14.84 -5.06 26.71
N ILE A 74 -13.56 -5.44 26.67
CA ILE A 74 -12.51 -4.70 25.94
C ILE A 74 -12.79 -4.71 24.43
N LEU A 75 -13.13 -5.88 23.88
CA LEU A 75 -13.43 -6.07 22.47
C LEU A 75 -14.60 -5.18 22.00
N LYS A 76 -15.68 -5.13 22.78
CA LYS A 76 -16.82 -4.23 22.54
C LYS A 76 -16.40 -2.77 22.51
N ARG A 77 -15.52 -2.36 23.43
CA ARG A 77 -15.02 -0.98 23.52
C ARG A 77 -14.16 -0.60 22.33
N TYR A 78 -13.30 -1.51 21.88
CA TYR A 78 -12.49 -1.27 20.68
C TYR A 78 -13.39 -1.06 19.47
N ILE A 79 -14.37 -1.94 19.27
CA ILE A 79 -15.34 -1.82 18.17
C ILE A 79 -16.14 -0.50 18.27
N SER A 80 -16.63 -0.13 19.46
CA SER A 80 -17.40 1.12 19.65
C SER A 80 -16.57 2.37 19.39
N ASN A 81 -15.24 2.28 19.57
CA ASN A 81 -14.30 3.37 19.30
C ASN A 81 -13.73 3.33 17.88
N SER A 82 -14.36 2.58 16.97
CA SER A 82 -13.93 2.42 15.58
C SER A 82 -12.50 1.87 15.42
N CYS A 83 -12.01 1.11 16.41
CA CYS A 83 -10.77 0.36 16.27
C CYS A 83 -11.01 -0.83 15.33
N VAL A 84 -10.14 -0.99 14.34
CA VAL A 84 -10.13 -2.16 13.46
C VAL A 84 -9.70 -3.37 14.27
N VAL A 85 -10.62 -4.30 14.49
CA VAL A 85 -10.29 -5.58 15.11
C VAL A 85 -10.17 -6.64 14.02
N LEU A 86 -8.95 -7.04 13.70
CA LEU A 86 -8.65 -8.04 12.67
C LEU A 86 -8.75 -9.46 13.23
N PRO A 87 -9.73 -10.28 12.81
CA PRO A 87 -9.80 -11.68 13.17
C PRO A 87 -8.80 -12.48 12.34
N VAL A 88 -7.93 -13.24 12.99
CA VAL A 88 -6.99 -14.17 12.36
C VAL A 88 -7.35 -15.57 12.83
N VAL A 89 -7.74 -16.45 11.92
CA VAL A 89 -8.27 -17.79 12.24
C VAL A 89 -7.46 -18.89 11.52
N PRO A 90 -7.41 -20.14 12.01
CA PRO A 90 -6.69 -21.21 11.33
C PRO A 90 -7.25 -21.52 9.93
N SER A 91 -8.58 -21.46 9.78
CA SER A 91 -9.26 -21.56 8.49
C SER A 91 -10.52 -20.70 8.48
N LEU A 92 -10.79 -20.06 7.34
CA LEU A 92 -12.01 -19.30 7.09
C LEU A 92 -13.23 -20.22 6.93
N ALA A 93 -13.03 -21.50 6.60
CA ALA A 93 -14.12 -22.47 6.57
C ALA A 93 -14.80 -22.64 7.94
N ASP A 94 -14.00 -22.55 9.01
CA ASP A 94 -14.47 -22.67 10.40
C ASP A 94 -14.67 -21.30 11.07
N TYR A 95 -14.72 -20.22 10.29
CA TYR A 95 -14.75 -18.85 10.82
C TYR A 95 -15.81 -18.62 11.90
N PRO A 96 -17.09 -19.01 11.73
CA PRO A 96 -18.12 -18.79 12.74
C PRO A 96 -17.88 -19.51 14.07
N LEU A 97 -17.07 -20.59 14.05
CA LEU A 97 -16.71 -21.36 15.24
C LEU A 97 -15.44 -20.84 15.92
N ALA A 98 -14.64 -20.05 15.19
CA ALA A 98 -13.35 -19.56 15.64
C ALA A 98 -13.40 -18.17 16.30
N VAL A 99 -14.49 -17.41 16.10
CA VAL A 99 -14.64 -16.04 16.59
C VAL A 99 -15.91 -15.87 17.45
N PRO A 100 -15.92 -14.91 18.40
CA PRO A 100 -17.14 -14.59 19.16
C PRO A 100 -18.20 -13.98 18.23
N PRO A 101 -19.51 -14.10 18.56
CA PRO A 101 -20.59 -13.60 17.71
C PRO A 101 -20.47 -12.13 17.30
N ILE A 102 -19.86 -11.29 18.15
CA ILE A 102 -19.64 -9.87 17.84
C ILE A 102 -18.66 -9.65 16.66
N LEU A 103 -17.76 -10.59 16.40
CA LEU A 103 -16.84 -10.57 15.26
C LEU A 103 -17.37 -11.34 14.04
N GLY A 104 -18.54 -11.99 14.17
CA GLY A 104 -19.18 -12.71 13.06
C GLY A 104 -19.39 -11.87 11.79
N PRO A 105 -19.78 -10.58 11.89
CA PRO A 105 -19.92 -9.70 10.72
C PRO A 105 -18.61 -9.19 10.11
N TYR A 106 -17.45 -9.45 10.72
CA TYR A 106 -16.16 -8.91 10.31
C TYR A 106 -15.44 -9.91 9.40
N ASN A 107 -14.73 -9.41 8.39
CA ASN A 107 -13.87 -10.26 7.57
C ASN A 107 -12.61 -10.65 8.34
N GLY A 108 -12.27 -11.94 8.32
CA GLY A 108 -11.02 -12.46 8.87
C GLY A 108 -9.99 -12.79 7.81
N VAL A 109 -8.81 -13.16 8.28
CA VAL A 109 -7.73 -13.73 7.47
C VAL A 109 -7.35 -15.11 8.01
N GLU A 110 -6.98 -16.03 7.13
CA GLU A 110 -6.39 -17.30 7.57
C GLU A 110 -4.98 -17.05 8.10
N GLY A 111 -4.67 -17.54 9.30
CA GLY A 111 -3.34 -17.59 9.91
C GLY A 111 -2.78 -18.99 9.81
N SER A 112 -2.02 -19.27 8.75
CA SER A 112 -1.35 -20.56 8.53
C SER A 112 0.16 -20.40 8.45
N PRO A 113 0.95 -21.42 8.87
CA PRO A 113 2.41 -21.42 8.69
C PRO A 113 2.83 -21.28 7.21
N ALA A 114 1.96 -21.66 6.27
CA ALA A 114 2.22 -21.59 4.84
C ALA A 114 2.08 -20.17 4.24
N GLY A 115 1.81 -19.14 5.06
CA GLY A 115 1.80 -17.74 4.62
C GLY A 115 0.64 -16.89 5.14
N GLY A 116 -0.34 -17.49 5.83
CA GLY A 116 -1.50 -16.75 6.32
C GLY A 116 -1.17 -15.63 7.31
N PHE A 117 -0.14 -15.82 8.15
CA PHE A 117 0.33 -14.74 9.04
C PHE A 117 0.98 -13.57 8.30
N LYS A 118 1.49 -13.75 7.08
CA LYS A 118 2.02 -12.65 6.26
C LYS A 118 0.90 -11.73 5.77
N ALA A 119 -0.24 -12.31 5.37
CA ALA A 119 -1.43 -11.54 5.01
C ALA A 119 -1.93 -10.71 6.20
N ALA A 120 -2.03 -11.33 7.39
CA ALA A 120 -2.40 -10.64 8.62
C ALA A 120 -1.42 -9.49 8.96
N ALA A 121 -0.11 -9.74 8.85
CA ALA A 121 0.91 -8.70 9.03
C ALA A 121 0.73 -7.54 8.04
N GLY A 122 0.46 -7.82 6.77
CA GLY A 122 0.20 -6.80 5.75
C GLY A 122 -0.99 -5.90 6.09
N VAL A 123 -2.10 -6.48 6.58
CA VAL A 123 -3.27 -5.71 7.03
C VAL A 123 -2.91 -4.83 8.23
N ILE A 124 -2.28 -5.40 9.26
CA ILE A 124 -1.86 -4.64 10.46
C ILE A 124 -0.94 -3.48 10.09
N LEU A 125 0.06 -3.72 9.24
CA LEU A 125 0.98 -2.68 8.80
C LEU A 125 0.25 -1.60 7.99
N SER A 126 -0.76 -1.96 7.21
CA SER A 126 -1.57 -0.98 6.45
C SER A 126 -2.42 -0.11 7.37
N GLU A 127 -3.06 -0.70 8.39
CA GLU A 127 -3.83 0.03 9.40
C GLU A 127 -2.97 0.95 10.27
N LEU A 128 -1.71 0.57 10.52
CA LEU A 128 -0.73 1.43 11.19
C LEU A 128 -0.14 2.52 10.27
N GLY A 129 -0.58 2.60 9.01
CA GLY A 129 -0.01 3.51 8.01
C GLY A 129 1.43 3.17 7.63
N ILE A 130 1.94 1.99 8.00
CA ILE A 130 3.29 1.50 7.67
C ILE A 130 3.35 0.93 6.26
N ALA A 131 2.31 0.21 5.84
CA ALA A 131 2.09 -0.21 4.46
C ALA A 131 1.02 0.66 3.79
N GLU A 132 0.92 0.58 2.47
CA GLU A 132 -0.05 1.39 1.71
C GLU A 132 -1.45 0.79 1.80
N LYS A 133 -2.45 1.60 2.19
CA LYS A 133 -3.85 1.16 2.35
C LYS A 133 -4.46 0.74 1.01
N THR A 134 -4.17 1.47 -0.07
CA THR A 134 -4.66 1.14 -1.41
C THR A 134 -3.56 0.48 -2.23
N ARG A 135 -3.74 -0.80 -2.52
CA ARG A 135 -2.81 -1.58 -3.33
C ARG A 135 -3.25 -1.53 -4.78
N LYS A 136 -2.67 -0.63 -5.58
CA LYS A 136 -3.03 -0.44 -6.99
C LYS A 136 -1.98 -1.05 -7.92
N VAL A 137 -2.41 -1.77 -8.95
CA VAL A 137 -1.53 -2.33 -9.99
C VAL A 137 -2.10 -2.16 -11.40
N PHE A 138 -1.31 -1.66 -12.33
CA PHE A 138 -1.72 -1.45 -13.71
C PHE A 138 -1.26 -2.63 -14.58
N ILE A 139 -2.15 -3.29 -15.33
CA ILE A 139 -1.77 -4.42 -16.19
C ILE A 139 -1.66 -3.95 -17.65
N SER A 140 -0.42 -3.81 -18.11
CA SER A 140 -0.10 -3.50 -19.51
C SER A 140 0.05 -4.79 -20.31
N HIS A 141 -0.72 -4.91 -21.39
CA HIS A 141 -0.70 -6.11 -22.24
C HIS A 141 -1.07 -5.81 -23.69
N ARG A 142 -0.63 -6.69 -24.60
CA ARG A 142 -1.14 -6.73 -25.97
C ARG A 142 -2.38 -7.61 -26.05
N ARG A 143 -3.48 -7.07 -26.57
CA ARG A 143 -4.77 -7.80 -26.64
C ARG A 143 -4.72 -9.05 -27.53
N SER A 144 -3.92 -9.05 -28.61
CA SER A 144 -3.87 -10.17 -29.56
C SER A 144 -3.33 -11.47 -28.95
N ASP A 145 -2.37 -11.39 -28.03
CA ASP A 145 -1.67 -12.56 -27.49
C ASP A 145 -1.51 -12.58 -25.96
N GLY A 146 -1.93 -11.53 -25.25
CA GLY A 146 -1.84 -11.41 -23.79
C GLY A 146 -3.17 -11.36 -23.03
N LEU A 147 -4.30 -11.14 -23.72
CA LEU A 147 -5.60 -10.83 -23.08
C LEU A 147 -6.04 -11.89 -22.06
N GLN A 148 -5.92 -13.17 -22.39
CA GLN A 148 -6.37 -14.26 -21.51
C GLN A 148 -5.61 -14.30 -20.18
N ALA A 149 -4.30 -13.99 -20.22
CA ALA A 149 -3.47 -13.94 -19.02
C ALA A 149 -3.73 -12.65 -18.23
N ALA A 150 -3.95 -11.53 -18.91
CA ALA A 150 -4.28 -10.26 -18.27
C ALA A 150 -5.59 -10.33 -17.47
N GLU A 151 -6.65 -10.91 -18.05
CA GLU A 151 -7.93 -11.12 -17.35
C GLU A 151 -7.79 -12.07 -16.16
N GLN A 152 -7.01 -13.14 -16.33
CA GLN A 152 -6.72 -14.07 -15.23
C GLN A 152 -5.95 -13.37 -14.10
N LEU A 153 -4.96 -12.54 -14.41
CA LEU A 153 -4.19 -11.81 -13.40
C LEU A 153 -5.03 -10.74 -12.73
N HIS A 154 -5.85 -10.00 -13.47
CA HIS A 154 -6.79 -9.01 -12.90
C HIS A 154 -7.66 -9.64 -11.81
N ASP A 155 -8.31 -10.77 -12.13
CA ASP A 155 -9.14 -11.51 -11.17
C ASP A 155 -8.34 -11.95 -9.94
N GLN A 156 -7.19 -12.58 -10.15
CA GLN A 156 -6.39 -13.16 -9.07
C GLN A 156 -5.70 -12.10 -8.19
N LEU A 157 -5.30 -10.97 -8.77
CA LEU A 157 -4.80 -9.80 -8.03
C LEU A 157 -5.91 -9.17 -7.18
N GLY A 158 -7.14 -9.11 -7.69
CA GLY A 158 -8.32 -8.71 -6.93
C GLY A 158 -8.57 -9.58 -5.70
N HIS A 159 -8.46 -10.90 -5.85
CA HIS A 159 -8.62 -11.85 -4.75
C HIS A 159 -7.59 -11.69 -3.63
N VAL A 160 -6.39 -11.18 -3.93
CA VAL A 160 -5.35 -10.89 -2.93
C VAL A 160 -5.32 -9.42 -2.51
N GLY A 161 -6.36 -8.64 -2.86
CA GLY A 161 -6.57 -7.28 -2.36
C GLY A 161 -5.88 -6.17 -3.15
N PHE A 162 -5.47 -6.41 -4.39
CA PHE A 162 -5.09 -5.34 -5.31
C PHE A 162 -6.31 -4.82 -6.08
N ALA A 163 -6.41 -3.49 -6.21
CA ALA A 163 -7.17 -2.85 -7.26
C ALA A 163 -6.34 -2.91 -8.55
N ALA A 164 -6.62 -3.90 -9.39
CA ALA A 164 -5.96 -4.07 -10.67
C ALA A 164 -6.69 -3.28 -11.76
N PHE A 165 -5.95 -2.48 -12.54
CA PHE A 165 -6.48 -1.81 -13.72
C PHE A 165 -6.22 -2.65 -14.97
N LEU A 166 -7.26 -2.80 -15.80
CA LEU A 166 -7.20 -3.35 -17.14
C LEU A 166 -8.07 -2.50 -18.07
N ASP A 167 -7.45 -1.94 -19.11
CA ASP A 167 -8.04 -1.04 -20.12
C ASP A 167 -9.45 -1.46 -20.61
N ARG A 168 -9.67 -2.77 -20.78
CA ARG A 168 -10.94 -3.35 -21.23
C ARG A 168 -12.09 -3.17 -20.24
N PHE A 169 -11.82 -3.19 -18.94
CA PHE A 169 -12.84 -3.16 -17.89
C PHE A 169 -13.04 -1.75 -17.33
N ASP A 170 -11.98 -0.95 -17.27
CA ASP A 170 -11.97 0.30 -16.51
C ASP A 170 -12.26 1.55 -17.35
N ILE A 171 -12.21 1.47 -18.68
CA ILE A 171 -12.50 2.60 -19.57
C ILE A 171 -13.91 2.47 -20.16
N GLY A 172 -14.79 3.37 -19.74
CA GLY A 172 -16.18 3.41 -20.18
C GLY A 172 -16.36 3.74 -21.67
N PRO A 173 -17.47 3.32 -22.31
CA PRO A 173 -17.77 3.68 -23.69
C PRO A 173 -17.81 5.21 -23.91
N GLY A 174 -17.26 5.68 -25.03
CA GLY A 174 -17.27 7.10 -25.41
C GLY A 174 -16.18 7.96 -24.77
N ARG A 175 -15.24 7.37 -24.02
CA ARG A 175 -14.08 8.07 -23.43
C ARG A 175 -12.86 8.03 -24.36
N ASP A 176 -11.99 9.04 -24.23
CA ASP A 176 -10.68 9.03 -24.87
C ASP A 176 -9.77 8.03 -24.15
N VAL A 177 -9.61 6.85 -24.75
CA VAL A 177 -8.83 5.76 -24.20
C VAL A 177 -7.38 6.17 -23.91
N GLN A 178 -6.77 7.07 -24.69
CA GLN A 178 -5.35 7.43 -24.48
C GLN A 178 -5.17 8.24 -23.21
N SER A 179 -5.97 9.30 -23.04
CA SER A 179 -5.86 10.17 -21.87
C SER A 179 -6.20 9.43 -20.58
N GLU A 180 -7.20 8.54 -20.64
CA GLU A 180 -7.61 7.73 -19.48
C GLU A 180 -6.53 6.73 -19.07
N VAL A 181 -5.87 6.06 -20.04
CA VAL A 181 -4.77 5.11 -19.75
C VAL A 181 -3.59 5.83 -19.10
N ILE A 182 -3.14 6.94 -19.68
CA ILE A 182 -1.97 7.67 -19.13
C ILE A 182 -2.27 8.21 -17.74
N SER A 183 -3.45 8.82 -17.55
CA SER A 183 -3.82 9.31 -16.23
C SER A 183 -4.03 8.18 -15.23
N ALA A 184 -4.52 7.02 -15.69
CA ALA A 184 -4.54 5.83 -14.86
C ALA A 184 -3.12 5.41 -14.46
N ILE A 185 -2.11 5.43 -15.33
CA ILE A 185 -0.75 5.01 -14.94
C ILE A 185 -0.19 5.88 -13.79
N GLU A 186 -0.44 7.19 -13.78
CA GLU A 186 -0.03 8.11 -12.70
C GLU A 186 -0.53 7.68 -11.31
N ASP A 187 -1.70 7.05 -11.28
CA ASP A 187 -2.37 6.63 -10.06
C ASP A 187 -1.88 5.31 -9.48
N TYR A 188 -1.05 4.61 -10.24
CA TYR A 188 -0.70 3.23 -9.98
C TYR A 188 0.80 3.15 -9.70
N PRO A 189 1.19 2.79 -8.46
CA PRO A 189 2.59 2.77 -8.07
C PRO A 189 3.39 1.63 -8.72
N LEU A 190 2.69 0.68 -9.35
CA LEU A 190 3.29 -0.47 -10.02
C LEU A 190 2.55 -0.82 -11.32
N LEU A 191 3.32 -1.03 -12.39
CA LEU A 191 2.86 -1.56 -13.67
C LEU A 191 3.36 -3.00 -13.86
N VAL A 192 2.46 -3.90 -14.25
CA VAL A 192 2.77 -5.27 -14.68
C VAL A 192 2.75 -5.30 -16.19
N LEU A 193 3.91 -5.53 -16.80
CA LEU A 193 4.05 -5.70 -18.24
C LEU A 193 3.98 -7.19 -18.59
N LEU A 194 2.97 -7.57 -19.35
CA LEU A 194 2.93 -8.89 -20.01
C LEU A 194 3.71 -8.82 -21.31
N GLU A 195 4.99 -9.21 -21.24
CA GLU A 195 5.93 -9.17 -22.35
C GLU A 195 5.75 -10.43 -23.22
N THR A 196 4.63 -10.43 -23.97
CA THR A 196 4.24 -11.45 -24.95
C THR A 196 5.02 -11.28 -26.26
N PRO A 197 5.05 -12.29 -27.16
CA PRO A 197 5.77 -12.19 -28.43
C PRO A 197 5.43 -10.95 -29.27
N GLU A 198 4.17 -10.53 -29.31
CA GLU A 198 3.69 -9.36 -30.06
C GLU A 198 3.59 -8.07 -29.22
N ALA A 199 3.99 -8.08 -27.93
CA ALA A 199 3.89 -6.91 -27.06
C ALA A 199 4.58 -5.66 -27.64
N HIS A 200 5.79 -5.85 -28.18
CA HIS A 200 6.59 -4.79 -28.81
C HIS A 200 5.96 -4.18 -30.07
N LEU A 201 4.97 -4.84 -30.69
CA LEU A 201 4.24 -4.32 -31.86
C LEU A 201 3.09 -3.38 -31.46
N SER A 202 2.87 -3.19 -30.17
CA SER A 202 1.85 -2.27 -29.65
C SER A 202 2.48 -0.92 -29.35
N SER A 203 2.12 0.10 -30.14
CA SER A 203 2.46 1.49 -29.82
C SER A 203 1.95 1.86 -28.42
N TRP A 204 0.75 1.40 -28.06
CA TRP A 204 0.13 1.59 -26.76
C TRP A 204 0.99 1.04 -25.60
N VAL A 205 1.34 -0.24 -25.65
CA VAL A 205 2.19 -0.86 -24.62
C VAL A 205 3.54 -0.12 -24.55
N GLY A 206 4.10 0.26 -25.70
CA GLY A 206 5.32 1.08 -25.75
C GLY A 206 5.18 2.44 -25.05
N THR A 207 4.09 3.16 -25.28
CA THR A 207 3.79 4.44 -24.64
C THR A 207 3.59 4.29 -23.13
N GLU A 208 2.83 3.29 -22.69
CA GLU A 208 2.58 3.01 -21.27
C GLU A 208 3.89 2.70 -20.52
N VAL A 209 4.75 1.86 -21.10
CA VAL A 209 6.05 1.50 -20.54
C VAL A 209 7.00 2.69 -20.51
N ALA A 210 7.07 3.48 -21.58
CA ALA A 210 7.90 4.67 -21.64
C ALA A 210 7.46 5.72 -20.59
N TYR A 211 6.15 5.89 -20.43
CA TYR A 211 5.58 6.76 -19.41
C TYR A 211 5.93 6.27 -17.99
N ALA A 212 5.67 4.98 -17.70
CA ALA A 212 6.00 4.41 -16.39
C ALA A 212 7.50 4.53 -16.06
N PHE A 213 8.37 4.34 -17.04
CA PHE A 213 9.81 4.54 -16.89
C PHE A 213 10.17 6.00 -16.57
N ALA A 214 9.63 6.95 -17.35
CA ALA A 214 9.91 8.38 -17.18
C ALA A 214 9.48 8.90 -15.79
N HIS A 215 8.34 8.43 -15.28
CA HIS A 215 7.78 8.82 -13.99
C HIS A 215 8.17 7.90 -12.82
N ARG A 216 9.19 7.03 -13.01
CA ARG A 216 9.74 6.13 -11.97
C ARG A 216 8.66 5.25 -11.31
N ILE A 217 7.67 4.84 -12.09
CA ILE A 217 6.68 3.85 -11.67
C ILE A 217 7.35 2.48 -11.65
N ALA A 218 7.13 1.72 -10.57
CA ALA A 218 7.74 0.41 -10.45
C ALA A 218 7.18 -0.52 -11.52
N MET A 219 8.01 -1.43 -12.05
CA MET A 219 7.58 -2.36 -13.07
C MET A 219 7.92 -3.80 -12.73
N VAL A 220 6.95 -4.69 -12.95
CA VAL A 220 7.13 -6.13 -12.97
C VAL A 220 6.95 -6.62 -14.40
N ILE A 221 8.00 -7.18 -14.97
CA ILE A 221 7.97 -7.67 -16.34
C ILE A 221 7.83 -9.18 -16.34
N VAL A 222 6.72 -9.67 -16.88
CA VAL A 222 6.42 -11.09 -17.04
C VAL A 222 6.74 -11.50 -18.46
N ARG A 223 7.87 -12.20 -18.65
CA ARG A 223 8.38 -12.61 -19.96
C ARG A 223 7.76 -13.92 -20.41
N TRP A 224 7.13 -13.93 -21.58
CA TRP A 224 6.63 -15.16 -22.21
C TRP A 224 7.77 -16.10 -22.65
N PRO A 225 7.49 -17.42 -22.75
CA PRO A 225 8.44 -18.37 -23.28
C PRO A 225 8.65 -18.18 -24.79
N GLY A 226 9.86 -18.51 -25.26
CA GLY A 226 10.23 -18.44 -26.67
C GLY A 226 10.91 -17.12 -27.05
N LYS A 227 10.89 -16.81 -28.36
CA LYS A 227 11.50 -15.58 -28.88
C LYS A 227 10.55 -14.40 -28.64
N VAL A 228 10.93 -13.54 -27.72
CA VAL A 228 10.22 -12.30 -27.39
C VAL A 228 11.17 -11.13 -27.57
N THR A 229 10.76 -10.14 -28.33
CA THR A 229 11.49 -8.87 -28.50
C THR A 229 11.20 -7.97 -27.31
N GLU A 230 12.24 -7.38 -26.73
CA GLU A 230 12.09 -6.48 -25.59
C GLU A 230 11.51 -5.14 -26.03
N LEU A 231 10.71 -4.50 -25.18
CA LEU A 231 10.31 -3.12 -25.43
C LEU A 231 11.47 -2.16 -25.13
N PRO A 232 11.60 -1.06 -25.90
CA PRO A 232 12.52 0.01 -25.55
C PRO A 232 12.36 0.45 -24.10
N THR A 233 13.45 0.84 -23.44
CA THR A 233 13.54 1.24 -22.02
C THR A 233 13.49 0.09 -21.01
N THR A 234 13.13 -1.12 -21.42
CA THR A 234 13.05 -2.28 -20.52
C THR A 234 14.32 -3.12 -20.48
N GLU A 235 15.29 -2.89 -21.36
CA GLU A 235 16.35 -3.85 -21.70
C GLU A 235 17.17 -4.32 -20.50
N ARG A 236 17.39 -3.44 -19.53
CA ARG A 236 18.19 -3.71 -18.32
C ARG A 236 17.36 -4.12 -17.10
N MET A 237 16.05 -4.25 -17.24
CA MET A 237 15.15 -4.55 -16.12
C MET A 237 15.06 -6.06 -15.85
N PRO A 238 14.92 -6.46 -14.58
CA PRO A 238 14.69 -7.86 -14.25
C PRO A 238 13.36 -8.35 -14.81
N ARG A 239 13.30 -9.63 -15.16
CA ARG A 239 12.09 -10.28 -15.68
C ARG A 239 11.79 -11.55 -14.90
N LEU A 240 10.52 -11.73 -14.58
CA LEU A 240 9.98 -13.03 -14.22
C LEU A 240 9.74 -13.82 -15.50
N ARG A 241 10.53 -14.87 -15.73
CA ARG A 241 10.53 -15.65 -16.97
C ARG A 241 9.61 -16.86 -16.85
N LEU A 242 8.55 -16.87 -17.65
CA LEU A 242 7.65 -18.01 -17.78
C LEU A 242 8.24 -19.10 -18.69
N ARG A 243 7.91 -20.34 -18.39
CA ARG A 243 8.30 -21.55 -19.13
C ARG A 243 7.10 -22.09 -19.91
N PRO A 244 7.31 -22.90 -20.96
CA PRO A 244 6.20 -23.54 -21.68
C PRO A 244 5.24 -24.33 -20.77
N GLY A 245 5.75 -24.94 -19.69
CA GLY A 245 4.97 -25.68 -18.69
C GLY A 245 4.15 -24.82 -17.72
N ASP A 246 4.36 -23.50 -17.71
CA ASP A 246 3.57 -22.56 -16.89
C ASP A 246 2.19 -22.25 -17.49
N PHE A 247 1.86 -22.91 -18.61
CA PHE A 247 0.63 -22.71 -19.35
C PHE A 247 -0.08 -24.03 -19.58
N GLN A 248 -1.38 -24.04 -19.32
CA GLN A 248 -2.27 -25.18 -19.55
C GLN A 248 -3.32 -24.86 -20.64
N PRO A 249 -3.84 -25.88 -21.35
CA PRO A 249 -4.94 -25.70 -22.29
C PRO A 249 -6.17 -25.07 -21.62
N PHE A 250 -6.82 -24.14 -22.31
CA PHE A 250 -8.07 -23.51 -21.87
C PHE A 250 -8.94 -23.14 -23.07
N HIS A 251 -9.92 -23.99 -23.39
CA HIS A 251 -10.70 -23.90 -24.62
C HIS A 251 -9.79 -23.77 -25.86
N ARG A 252 -9.99 -22.73 -26.69
CA ARG A 252 -9.18 -22.41 -27.87
C ARG A 252 -7.94 -21.57 -27.56
N ARG A 253 -7.62 -21.37 -26.28
CA ARG A 253 -6.51 -20.53 -25.78
C ARG A 253 -5.67 -21.32 -24.78
N ARG A 254 -4.64 -20.66 -24.24
CA ARG A 254 -3.85 -21.14 -23.09
C ARG A 254 -4.09 -20.20 -21.92
N ARG A 255 -4.02 -20.73 -20.71
CA ARG A 255 -4.05 -19.94 -19.47
C ARG A 255 -2.85 -20.30 -18.60
N LEU A 256 -2.50 -19.42 -17.67
CA LEU A 256 -1.44 -19.67 -16.71
C LEU A 256 -1.88 -20.74 -15.70
N THR A 257 -0.95 -21.62 -15.33
CA THR A 257 -1.15 -22.57 -14.23
C THR A 257 -1.27 -21.83 -12.91
N ARG A 258 -1.86 -22.47 -11.89
CA ARG A 258 -1.97 -21.90 -10.54
C ARG A 258 -0.61 -21.53 -9.95
N ALA A 259 0.41 -22.36 -10.19
CA ALA A 259 1.77 -22.11 -9.72
C ALA A 259 2.37 -20.84 -10.36
N ALA A 260 2.23 -20.69 -11.67
CA ALA A 260 2.73 -19.52 -12.40
C ALA A 260 2.04 -18.21 -11.97
N VAL A 261 0.71 -18.25 -11.79
CA VAL A 261 -0.04 -17.11 -11.23
C VAL A 261 0.48 -16.77 -9.83
N GLY A 262 0.66 -17.78 -8.96
CA GLY A 262 1.20 -17.57 -7.62
C GLY A 262 2.57 -16.89 -7.63
N SER A 263 3.48 -17.32 -8.52
CA SER A 263 4.79 -16.68 -8.67
C SER A 263 4.70 -15.23 -9.14
N ILE A 264 3.80 -14.93 -10.09
CA ILE A 264 3.58 -13.54 -10.55
C ILE A 264 3.03 -12.67 -9.41
N ILE A 265 2.06 -13.17 -8.65
CA ILE A 265 1.50 -12.45 -7.50
C ILE A 265 2.60 -12.13 -6.48
N VAL A 266 3.43 -13.11 -6.10
CA VAL A 266 4.54 -12.89 -5.16
C VAL A 266 5.50 -11.81 -5.66
N GLU A 267 5.83 -11.81 -6.95
CA GLU A 267 6.69 -10.79 -7.55
C GLU A 267 6.03 -9.40 -7.52
N VAL A 268 4.74 -9.31 -7.83
CA VAL A 268 3.95 -8.07 -7.74
C VAL A 268 3.90 -7.55 -6.32
N GLU A 269 3.65 -8.40 -5.33
CA GLU A 269 3.63 -8.02 -3.91
C GLU A 269 4.96 -7.49 -3.44
N THR A 270 6.04 -8.21 -3.76
CA THR A 270 7.41 -7.86 -3.36
C THR A 270 7.83 -6.54 -4.00
N SER A 271 7.57 -6.39 -5.30
CA SER A 271 7.91 -5.17 -6.04
C SER A 271 7.07 -3.98 -5.61
N PHE A 272 5.77 -4.16 -5.32
CA PHE A 272 4.89 -3.12 -4.81
C PHE A 272 5.36 -2.63 -3.44
N ALA A 273 5.57 -3.55 -2.49
CA ALA A 273 6.02 -3.20 -1.14
C ALA A 273 7.35 -2.42 -1.20
N SER A 274 8.30 -2.92 -2.00
CA SER A 274 9.59 -2.26 -2.19
C SER A 274 9.46 -0.88 -2.83
N ALA A 275 8.55 -0.70 -3.79
CA ALA A 275 8.30 0.59 -4.43
C ALA A 275 7.75 1.62 -3.44
N MET A 276 6.72 1.25 -2.67
CA MET A 276 6.09 2.13 -1.69
C MET A 276 7.07 2.60 -0.62
N VAL A 277 7.92 1.69 -0.13
CA VAL A 277 9.00 2.01 0.81
C VAL A 277 9.98 3.02 0.21
N ARG A 278 10.47 2.75 -1.00
CA ARG A 278 11.45 3.63 -1.65
C ARG A 278 10.91 5.04 -1.82
N ARG A 279 9.67 5.16 -2.33
CA ARG A 279 8.98 6.44 -2.50
C ARG A 279 8.81 7.17 -1.17
N ARG A 280 8.32 6.46 -0.15
CA ARG A 280 8.13 7.05 1.18
C ARG A 280 9.44 7.54 1.78
N LYS A 281 10.51 6.74 1.69
CA LYS A 281 11.85 7.13 2.14
C LYS A 281 12.37 8.35 1.38
N ALA A 282 12.16 8.41 0.06
CA ALA A 282 12.54 9.55 -0.76
C ALA A 282 11.78 10.82 -0.31
N LEU A 283 10.46 10.76 -0.19
CA LEU A 283 9.63 11.89 0.26
C LEU A 283 10.03 12.39 1.65
N VAL A 284 10.15 11.49 2.64
CA VAL A 284 10.54 11.84 4.01
C VAL A 284 11.94 12.46 4.03
N SER A 285 12.92 11.84 3.37
CA SER A 285 14.30 12.33 3.37
C SER A 285 14.42 13.69 2.69
N SER A 286 13.73 13.88 1.56
CA SER A 286 13.70 15.15 0.84
C SER A 286 13.00 16.25 1.65
N ALA A 287 11.88 15.96 2.31
CA ALA A 287 11.19 16.92 3.18
C ALA A 287 12.08 17.35 4.35
N ILE A 288 12.76 16.40 5.02
CA ILE A 288 13.71 16.71 6.10
C ILE A 288 14.90 17.53 5.59
N ALA A 289 15.48 17.14 4.46
CA ALA A 289 16.64 17.83 3.89
C ALA A 289 16.29 19.28 3.49
N SER A 290 15.16 19.46 2.81
CA SER A 290 14.64 20.77 2.40
C SER A 290 14.36 21.67 3.61
N ALA A 291 13.65 21.16 4.63
CA ALA A 291 13.39 21.90 5.87
C ALA A 291 14.68 22.32 6.59
N LYS A 292 15.64 21.39 6.74
CA LYS A 292 16.93 21.68 7.39
C LYS A 292 17.77 22.69 6.62
N ALA A 293 17.76 22.62 5.28
CA ALA A 293 18.45 23.59 4.44
C ALA A 293 17.88 25.00 4.63
N ALA A 294 16.57 25.12 4.90
CA ALA A 294 15.90 26.37 5.25
C ALA A 294 16.03 26.77 6.74
N GLY A 295 16.76 26.01 7.56
CA GLY A 295 16.99 26.32 8.98
C GLY A 295 15.88 25.85 9.94
N TYR A 296 14.95 25.01 9.48
CA TYR A 296 13.88 24.46 10.32
C TYR A 296 14.37 23.25 11.14
N ALA A 297 13.93 23.16 12.39
CA ALA A 297 14.16 22.00 13.24
C ALA A 297 13.08 20.94 12.99
N THR A 298 13.47 19.77 12.50
CA THR A 298 12.53 18.68 12.17
C THR A 298 12.42 17.64 13.28
N GLN A 299 11.21 17.18 13.58
CA GLN A 299 10.96 16.04 14.47
C GLN A 299 10.04 15.03 13.77
N ALA A 300 10.42 13.75 13.77
CA ALA A 300 9.58 12.68 13.24
C ALA A 300 8.43 12.36 14.21
N LEU A 301 7.26 12.07 13.64
CA LEU A 301 6.06 11.63 14.33
C LEU A 301 5.66 10.22 13.86
N PRO A 302 4.72 9.55 14.55
CA PRO A 302 4.08 8.34 14.04
C PRO A 302 3.45 8.56 12.65
N GLU A 303 3.12 7.46 11.97
CA GLU A 303 2.47 7.48 10.64
C GLU A 303 3.25 8.25 9.57
N TRP A 304 4.58 8.27 9.68
CA TRP A 304 5.49 8.90 8.72
C TRP A 304 5.33 10.42 8.58
N GLN A 305 4.67 11.05 9.55
CA GLN A 305 4.55 12.49 9.61
C GLN A 305 5.82 13.11 10.23
N LEU A 306 6.01 14.40 9.98
CA LEU A 306 7.08 15.15 10.61
C LEU A 306 6.64 16.58 10.88
N THR A 307 7.08 17.14 11.99
CA THR A 307 6.94 18.57 12.25
C THR A 307 8.21 19.29 11.87
N ALA A 308 8.10 20.47 11.28
CA ALA A 308 9.21 21.38 11.03
C ALA A 308 8.96 22.69 11.78
N LYS A 309 9.82 23.03 12.74
CA LYS A 309 9.72 24.27 13.52
C LYS A 309 10.65 25.34 12.97
N SER A 310 10.11 26.48 12.59
CA SER A 310 10.88 27.63 12.09
C SER A 310 11.73 28.25 13.20
N PRO A 311 12.79 29.01 12.88
CA PRO A 311 13.55 29.79 13.86
C PRO A 311 12.70 30.80 14.64
N ARG A 312 11.57 31.25 14.06
CA ARG A 312 10.60 32.14 14.71
C ARG A 312 9.58 31.42 15.59
N GLY A 313 9.62 30.09 15.60
CA GLY A 313 8.80 29.24 16.46
C GLY A 313 7.51 28.71 15.81
N GLU A 314 7.28 29.01 14.53
CA GLU A 314 6.13 28.49 13.78
C GLU A 314 6.28 27.00 13.52
N LEU A 315 5.20 26.24 13.72
CA LEU A 315 5.22 24.79 13.57
C LEU A 315 4.47 24.39 12.30
N HIS A 316 5.16 23.73 11.37
CA HIS A 316 4.55 23.13 10.20
C HIS A 316 4.40 21.62 10.42
N LEU A 317 3.31 21.05 9.93
CA LEU A 317 3.11 19.61 9.91
C LEU A 317 3.22 19.11 8.47
N LEU A 318 4.05 18.10 8.23
CA LEU A 318 4.24 17.53 6.91
C LEU A 318 3.86 16.05 6.94
N ARG A 319 3.08 15.63 5.94
CA ARG A 319 2.70 14.23 5.71
C ARG A 319 3.10 13.79 4.30
N PRO A 320 4.19 13.04 4.18
CA PRO A 320 4.54 12.29 2.98
C PRO A 320 3.50 11.23 2.62
N THR A 321 2.93 11.32 1.41
CA THR A 321 2.03 10.31 0.84
C THR A 321 2.69 9.71 -0.42
N PRO A 322 3.13 8.45 -0.38
CA PRO A 322 3.83 7.81 -1.51
C PRO A 322 2.90 7.31 -2.63
N ALA A 323 1.61 7.18 -2.37
CA ALA A 323 0.58 6.98 -3.37
C ALA A 323 0.01 8.33 -3.83
N THR A 324 -0.87 8.31 -4.83
CA THR A 324 -1.56 9.53 -5.24
C THR A 324 -2.45 10.06 -4.12
N PRO A 325 -2.35 11.35 -3.76
CA PRO A 325 -3.18 11.97 -2.73
C PRO A 325 -4.67 11.74 -2.88
N THR A 326 -5.33 11.54 -1.75
CA THR A 326 -6.78 11.38 -1.64
C THR A 326 -7.38 12.35 -0.62
N VAL A 327 -8.71 12.48 -0.61
CA VAL A 327 -9.42 13.25 0.42
C VAL A 327 -9.20 12.67 1.82
N GLN A 328 -8.98 11.36 1.91
CA GLN A 328 -8.67 10.69 3.17
C GLN A 328 -7.34 11.18 3.75
N ASP A 329 -6.32 11.41 2.92
CA ASP A 329 -5.04 11.95 3.37
C ASP A 329 -5.18 13.36 3.98
N ILE A 330 -6.02 14.20 3.37
CA ILE A 330 -6.34 15.54 3.87
C ILE A 330 -7.04 15.45 5.23
N TYR A 331 -8.02 14.56 5.36
CA TYR A 331 -8.73 14.35 6.62
C TYR A 331 -7.79 13.85 7.74
N GLU A 332 -6.95 12.85 7.45
CA GLU A 332 -5.99 12.31 8.42
C GLU A 332 -4.96 13.37 8.85
N LEU A 333 -4.52 14.23 7.93
CA LEU A 333 -3.63 15.35 8.22
C LEU A 333 -4.31 16.39 9.13
N ASP A 334 -5.58 16.73 8.89
CA ASP A 334 -6.36 17.62 9.77
C ASP A 334 -6.50 17.05 11.19
N VAL A 335 -6.83 15.76 11.31
CA VAL A 335 -6.94 15.07 12.60
C VAL A 335 -5.61 15.15 13.37
N SER A 336 -4.50 14.92 12.67
CA SER A 336 -3.16 14.98 13.26
C SER A 336 -2.80 16.39 13.71
N ALA A 337 -3.10 17.41 12.89
CA ALA A 337 -2.89 18.81 13.24
C ALA A 337 -3.70 19.21 14.48
N ALA A 338 -4.96 18.79 14.57
CA ALA A 338 -5.81 19.07 15.73
C ALA A 338 -5.29 18.42 17.03
N GLN A 339 -4.69 17.24 16.95
CA GLN A 339 -4.07 16.57 18.10
C GLN A 339 -2.78 17.26 18.58
N ILE A 340 -1.99 17.82 17.66
CA ILE A 340 -0.77 18.57 17.98
C ILE A 340 -1.11 19.95 18.56
N GLY A 341 -2.20 20.57 18.11
CA GLY A 341 -2.65 21.89 18.54
C GLY A 341 -2.31 22.98 17.53
N THR A 342 -1.51 23.96 17.91
CA THR A 342 -1.23 25.13 17.07
C THR A 342 -0.21 24.79 15.98
N VAL A 343 -0.70 24.40 14.80
CA VAL A 343 0.07 24.24 13.57
C VAL A 343 -0.15 25.47 12.68
N ALA A 344 0.93 26.09 12.21
CA ALA A 344 0.88 27.25 11.33
C ALA A 344 0.32 26.87 9.96
N ASN A 345 0.85 25.81 9.35
CA ASN A 345 0.36 25.24 8.10
C ASN A 345 0.65 23.72 8.04
N SER A 346 -0.19 22.99 7.32
CA SER A 346 0.01 21.56 7.06
C SER A 346 0.34 21.32 5.59
N HIS A 347 1.19 20.34 5.30
CA HIS A 347 1.67 20.06 3.95
C HIS A 347 1.52 18.58 3.66
N LEU A 348 0.71 18.26 2.65
CA LEU A 348 0.69 16.92 2.09
C LEU A 348 1.74 16.84 0.98
N VAL A 349 2.74 16.01 1.18
CA VAL A 349 3.90 15.91 0.29
C VAL A 349 3.79 14.66 -0.57
N HIS A 350 3.79 14.78 -1.90
CA HIS A 350 3.60 13.65 -2.81
C HIS A 350 4.53 13.68 -4.04
N GLU A 351 4.62 12.56 -4.76
CA GLU A 351 5.36 12.48 -6.04
C GLU A 351 4.49 12.70 -7.28
N THR A 352 3.17 12.57 -7.17
CA THR A 352 2.27 12.70 -8.33
C THR A 352 2.39 14.08 -8.97
N GLU A 353 2.84 14.14 -10.23
CA GLU A 353 3.09 15.39 -10.94
C GLU A 353 1.84 15.94 -11.64
N ASN A 354 0.98 15.05 -12.16
CA ASN A 354 -0.27 15.45 -12.78
C ASN A 354 -1.46 14.76 -12.11
N PHE A 355 -2.54 15.51 -11.99
CA PHE A 355 -3.83 15.01 -11.58
C PHE A 355 -4.80 15.11 -12.75
N THR A 356 -5.80 14.22 -12.81
CA THR A 356 -6.98 14.53 -13.63
C THR A 356 -7.59 15.84 -13.17
N VAL A 357 -8.23 16.56 -14.10
CA VAL A 357 -8.98 17.79 -13.77
C VAL A 357 -10.00 17.54 -12.67
N GLU A 358 -10.73 16.43 -12.74
CA GLU A 358 -11.70 16.03 -11.73
C GLU A 358 -11.05 15.80 -10.36
N ARG A 359 -9.92 15.09 -10.29
CA ARG A 359 -9.24 14.86 -9.02
C ARG A 359 -8.69 16.15 -8.44
N GLN A 360 -8.09 17.00 -9.26
CA GLN A 360 -7.61 18.31 -8.82
C GLN A 360 -8.75 19.11 -8.19
N GLN A 361 -9.92 19.14 -8.83
CA GLN A 361 -11.12 19.80 -8.29
C GLN A 361 -11.59 19.20 -6.95
N ILE A 362 -11.60 17.87 -6.82
CA ILE A 362 -11.98 17.18 -5.58
C ILE A 362 -10.99 17.50 -4.45
N LEU A 363 -9.68 17.46 -4.72
CA LEU A 363 -8.65 17.78 -3.72
C LEU A 363 -8.67 19.27 -3.34
N ASP A 364 -8.92 20.16 -4.31
CA ASP A 364 -9.08 21.60 -4.08
C ASP A 364 -10.32 21.92 -3.24
N TRP A 365 -11.44 21.26 -3.52
CA TRP A 365 -12.64 21.32 -2.69
C TRP A 365 -12.36 20.81 -1.28
N ALA A 366 -11.68 19.66 -1.16
CA ALA A 366 -11.37 19.04 0.11
C ALA A 366 -10.38 19.84 0.96
N ARG A 367 -9.49 20.64 0.37
CA ARG A 367 -8.59 21.54 1.12
C ARG A 367 -9.16 22.95 1.32
N GLN A 368 -10.30 23.27 0.71
CA GLN A 368 -10.90 24.59 0.83
C GLN A 368 -11.11 24.96 2.31
N ARG A 369 -10.70 26.17 2.69
CA ARG A 369 -10.76 26.71 4.07
C ARG A 369 -9.89 26.00 5.11
N ARG A 370 -8.94 25.17 4.69
CA ARG A 370 -7.93 24.57 5.59
C ARG A 370 -6.60 25.28 5.41
N ARG A 371 -5.78 25.29 6.46
CA ARG A 371 -4.37 25.66 6.37
C ARG A 371 -3.58 24.41 5.95
N LEU A 372 -3.78 24.03 4.70
CA LEU A 372 -3.23 22.82 4.11
C LEU A 372 -2.85 23.05 2.65
N GLU A 373 -1.63 22.65 2.31
CA GLU A 373 -1.09 22.71 0.95
C GLU A 373 -0.76 21.32 0.42
N LEU A 374 -0.88 21.18 -0.90
CA LEU A 374 -0.37 20.03 -1.65
C LEU A 374 0.95 20.45 -2.27
N ASN A 375 2.02 19.76 -1.91
CA ASN A 375 3.36 20.07 -2.40
C ASN A 375 3.95 18.82 -3.04
N THR A 376 4.48 18.98 -4.26
CA THR A 376 5.22 17.90 -4.91
C THR A 376 6.62 17.81 -4.30
N LEU A 377 7.29 16.68 -4.51
CA LEU A 377 8.71 16.52 -4.16
C LEU A 377 9.58 17.65 -4.74
N THR A 378 9.25 18.13 -5.95
CA THR A 378 9.98 19.19 -6.65
C THR A 378 9.65 20.60 -6.17
N SER A 379 8.53 20.79 -5.45
CA SER A 379 8.12 22.06 -4.88
C SER A 379 8.40 22.16 -3.37
N LEU A 380 9.15 21.23 -2.77
CA LEU A 380 9.40 21.25 -1.33
C LEU A 380 10.08 22.53 -0.86
N ASP A 381 11.03 23.05 -1.64
CA ASP A 381 11.79 24.24 -1.25
C ASP A 381 10.93 25.52 -1.22
N SER A 382 9.79 25.55 -1.93
CA SER A 382 8.89 26.72 -1.88
C SER A 382 8.11 26.80 -0.58
N ILE A 383 7.95 25.69 0.15
CA ILE A 383 7.25 25.67 1.45
C ILE A 383 7.86 26.68 2.42
N TRP A 384 9.19 26.85 2.35
CA TRP A 384 9.95 27.65 3.32
C TRP A 384 10.19 29.09 2.89
N ARG A 385 9.80 29.49 1.68
CA ARG A 385 10.17 30.81 1.10
C ARG A 385 9.33 31.98 1.62
N ASP A 386 8.23 31.71 2.30
CA ASP A 386 7.25 32.73 2.69
C ASP A 386 7.30 33.12 4.20
N TYR A 387 8.30 32.67 4.97
CA TYR A 387 8.38 32.90 6.43
C TYR A 387 9.75 33.36 6.93
#